data_AF-A0A444XQZ6-F1
#
_entry.id   AF-A0A444XQZ6-F1
#
_cell.length_a   1.000
_cell.length_b   1.000
_cell.length_c   1.000
_cell.angle_alpha   90.00
_cell.angle_beta   90.00
_cell.angle_gamma   90.00
#
_symmetry.space_group_name_H-M   'P 1'
#
loop_
_entity.id
_entity.type
_entity.pdbx_description
1 polymer ?
#
loop_
_entity_poly.entity_id
_entity_poly.type
_entity_poly.pdbx_seq_one_letter_code
_entity_poly.pdbx_strand_id
1 'polypeptide(L)'
;MKQCVAETPRAEYGGGIIINPAFDHSIDGWTVFGNGAIVERISNAGNRFIVSRNRTQPSDSFSQKVQPKKGMLYSFTAWFQLSEVSDTV
;
A
#
# COMPACT_ATOMS: atom_id res chain seq x y z
N MET A 1 -6.21 14.93 -17.70
CA MET A 1 -6.43 13.69 -16.93
C MET A 1 -5.08 13.04 -16.70
N LYS A 2 -4.64 12.87 -15.43
CA LYS A 2 -3.41 12.13 -15.15
C LYS A 2 -3.73 10.64 -15.29
N GLN A 3 -3.16 10.01 -16.31
CA GLN A 3 -3.32 8.58 -16.53
C GLN A 3 -2.61 7.83 -15.39
N CYS A 4 -3.37 7.11 -14.58
CA CYS A 4 -2.78 6.19 -13.61
C CYS A 4 -2.01 5.11 -14.38
N VAL A 5 -0.86 4.70 -13.85
CA VAL A 5 -0.13 3.56 -14.41
C VAL A 5 -1.01 2.33 -14.24
N ALA A 6 -1.21 1.56 -15.31
CA ALA A 6 -2.11 0.40 -15.29
C ALA A 6 -1.64 -0.69 -14.31
N GLU A 7 -0.33 -0.77 -14.11
CA GLU A 7 0.35 -1.80 -13.32
C GLU A 7 1.48 -1.12 -12.52
N THR A 8 1.61 -1.44 -11.24
CA THR A 8 2.68 -0.87 -10.42
C THR A 8 4.00 -1.59 -10.70
N PRO A 9 5.10 -0.87 -10.94
CA PRO A 9 6.43 -1.47 -10.97
C PRO A 9 6.74 -2.23 -9.68
N ARG A 10 7.63 -3.23 -9.77
CA ARG A 10 8.16 -3.93 -8.59
C ARG A 10 8.80 -2.93 -7.62
N ALA A 11 8.79 -3.28 -6.34
CA ALA A 11 9.41 -2.47 -5.30
C ALA A 11 10.87 -2.17 -5.62
N GLU A 12 11.25 -0.90 -5.53
CA GLU A 12 12.63 -0.47 -5.73
C GLU A 12 13.56 -1.15 -4.72
N TYR A 13 14.75 -1.56 -5.17
CA TYR A 13 15.73 -2.27 -4.35
C TYR A 13 15.17 -3.52 -3.63
N GLY A 14 14.14 -4.16 -4.18
CA GLY A 14 13.47 -5.30 -3.56
C GLY A 14 12.66 -4.94 -2.30
N GLY A 15 12.39 -3.66 -2.06
CA GLY A 15 11.66 -3.12 -0.91
C GLY A 15 12.50 -2.86 0.33
N GLY A 16 13.80 -3.19 0.31
CA GLY A 16 14.73 -2.84 1.39
C GLY A 16 14.29 -3.34 2.77
N ILE A 17 14.00 -2.42 3.68
CA ILE A 17 13.57 -2.73 5.06
C ILE A 17 12.06 -2.97 5.21
N ILE A 18 11.29 -2.83 4.13
CA ILE A 18 9.85 -3.07 4.12
C ILE A 18 9.60 -4.57 3.95
N ILE A 19 8.81 -5.13 4.86
CA ILE A 19 8.39 -6.54 4.80
C ILE A 19 7.23 -6.66 3.81
N ASN A 20 7.28 -7.69 2.96
CA ASN A 20 6.24 -8.02 1.99
C ASN A 20 5.78 -6.80 1.13
N PRO A 21 6.71 -6.12 0.44
CA PRO A 21 6.42 -4.88 -0.30
C PRO A 21 5.63 -5.13 -1.59
N ALA A 22 5.60 -6.37 -2.09
CA ALA A 22 4.89 -6.78 -3.30
C ALA A 22 3.61 -7.59 -2.98
N PHE A 23 3.28 -7.78 -1.70
CA PHE A 23 2.10 -8.52 -1.24
C PHE A 23 2.04 -9.99 -1.71
N ASP A 24 3.17 -10.61 -2.03
CA ASP A 24 3.24 -12.03 -2.43
C ASP A 24 2.83 -12.99 -1.30
N HIS A 25 2.91 -12.53 -0.06
CA HIS A 25 2.46 -13.23 1.15
C HIS A 25 1.22 -12.56 1.74
N SER A 26 0.25 -12.19 0.88
CA SER A 26 -0.97 -11.51 1.28
C SER A 26 -0.67 -10.22 2.08
N ILE A 27 -1.30 -10.03 3.23
CA ILE A 27 -1.13 -8.86 4.11
C ILE A 27 -0.06 -9.05 5.20
N ASP A 28 0.77 -10.10 5.13
CA ASP A 28 1.77 -10.37 6.15
C ASP A 28 2.71 -9.18 6.34
N GLY A 29 2.94 -8.81 7.61
CA GLY A 29 3.75 -7.64 7.98
C GLY A 29 3.04 -6.28 7.85
N TRP A 30 1.78 -6.25 7.42
CA TRP A 30 0.96 -5.04 7.35
C TRP A 30 -0.20 -5.12 8.36
N THR A 31 -0.54 -3.98 8.94
CA THR A 31 -1.58 -3.89 9.98
C THR A 31 -2.56 -2.78 9.65
N VAL A 32 -3.83 -2.95 10.05
CA VAL A 32 -4.82 -1.87 9.97
C VAL A 32 -4.35 -0.72 10.86
N PHE A 33 -4.43 0.51 10.36
CA PHE A 33 -4.15 1.72 11.12
C PHE A 33 -5.43 2.55 11.23
N GLY A 34 -5.92 2.78 12.44
CA GLY A 34 -7.22 3.43 12.66
C GLY A 34 -8.40 2.47 12.47
N ASN A 35 -9.52 2.98 11.98
CA ASN A 35 -10.75 2.20 11.76
C ASN A 35 -10.85 1.67 10.32
N GLY A 36 -11.59 0.57 10.15
CA GLY A 36 -11.85 -0.02 8.83
C GLY A 36 -11.14 -1.37 8.65
N ALA A 37 -10.85 -1.72 7.41
CA ALA A 37 -10.22 -3.00 7.07
C ALA A 37 -9.22 -2.85 5.92
N ILE A 38 -8.21 -3.71 5.91
CA ILE A 38 -7.27 -3.86 4.80
C ILE A 38 -7.63 -5.14 4.05
N VAL A 39 -7.68 -5.06 2.73
CA VAL A 39 -8.08 -6.18 1.90
C VAL A 39 -7.13 -6.31 0.72
N GLU A 40 -6.62 -7.52 0.52
CA GLU A 40 -5.82 -7.86 -0.66
C GLU A 40 -6.69 -7.92 -1.93
N ARG A 41 -6.11 -7.46 -3.03
CA ARG A 41 -6.66 -7.51 -4.39
C ARG A 41 -5.57 -7.87 -5.38
N ILE A 42 -5.98 -8.42 -6.51
CA ILE A 42 -5.12 -8.76 -7.63
C ILE A 42 -5.65 -8.02 -8.86
N SER A 43 -4.78 -7.30 -9.56
CA SER A 43 -5.11 -6.63 -10.82
C SER A 43 -5.36 -7.66 -11.93
N ASN A 44 -5.96 -7.22 -13.04
CA ASN A 44 -6.16 -8.09 -14.21
C ASN A 44 -4.85 -8.62 -14.81
N ALA A 45 -3.73 -7.90 -14.62
CA ALA A 45 -2.41 -8.33 -15.08
C ALA A 45 -1.59 -9.05 -13.98
N GLY A 46 -2.19 -9.31 -12.81
CA GLY A 46 -1.65 -10.20 -11.79
C GLY A 46 -0.91 -9.51 -10.65
N ASN A 47 -0.85 -8.18 -10.61
CA ASN A 47 -0.25 -7.45 -9.50
C ASN A 47 -1.10 -7.53 -8.24
N ARG A 48 -0.48 -7.94 -7.14
CA ARG A 48 -1.10 -7.92 -5.81
C ARG A 48 -0.97 -6.54 -5.18
N PHE A 49 -2.01 -6.09 -4.51
CA PHE A 49 -2.04 -4.82 -3.78
C PHE A 49 -3.05 -4.86 -2.65
N ILE A 50 -2.92 -3.94 -1.69
CA ILE A 50 -3.87 -3.80 -0.58
C ILE A 50 -4.72 -2.53 -0.74
N VAL A 51 -5.97 -2.64 -0.29
CA VAL A 51 -6.93 -1.54 -0.30
C VAL A 51 -7.43 -1.31 1.12
N SER A 52 -7.43 -0.05 1.56
CA SER A 52 -8.12 0.36 2.79
C SER A 52 -9.60 0.58 2.48
N ARG A 53 -10.48 -0.12 3.20
CA ARG A 53 -11.94 -0.07 3.07
C ARG A 53 -12.61 0.33 4.38
N ASN A 54 -13.85 0.83 4.28
CA ASN A 54 -14.70 1.21 5.41
C ASN A 54 -13.99 2.20 6.37
N ARG A 55 -13.25 3.14 5.78
CA ARG A 55 -12.54 4.20 6.48
C ARG A 55 -13.55 5.21 7.03
N THR A 56 -13.31 5.69 8.23
CA THR A 56 -14.11 6.74 8.87
C THR A 56 -13.42 8.10 8.83
N GLN A 57 -12.09 8.10 8.68
CA GLN A 57 -11.25 9.29 8.68
C GLN A 57 -10.17 9.23 7.59
N PRO A 58 -9.64 10.38 7.13
CA PRO A 58 -8.55 10.42 6.16
C PRO A 58 -7.25 9.73 6.61
N SER A 59 -7.04 9.53 7.91
CA SER A 59 -5.88 8.82 8.46
C SER A 59 -6.05 7.30 8.49
N ASP A 60 -7.28 6.79 8.47
CA ASP A 60 -7.59 5.36 8.52
C ASP A 60 -6.98 4.64 7.31
N SER A 61 -6.09 3.68 7.52
CA SER A 61 -5.36 3.00 6.44
C SER A 61 -4.68 1.71 6.92
N PHE A 62 -3.44 1.51 6.49
CA PHE A 62 -2.56 0.43 6.86
C PHE A 62 -1.21 0.99 7.27
N SER A 63 -0.50 0.26 8.14
CA SER A 63 0.83 0.63 8.57
C SER A 63 1.73 -0.58 8.74
N GLN A 64 3.02 -0.33 8.64
CA GLN A 64 4.07 -1.27 8.99
C GLN A 64 5.10 -0.55 9.86
N LYS A 65 5.46 -1.16 10.99
CA LYS A 65 6.51 -0.63 11.86
C LYS A 65 7.86 -1.06 11.33
N VAL A 66 8.71 -0.08 11.01
CA VAL A 66 10.10 -0.30 10.57
C VAL A 66 11.09 0.11 11.66
N GLN A 67 12.27 -0.50 11.66
CA GLN A 67 13.36 -0.20 12.62
C GLN A 67 14.59 0.36 11.87
N PRO A 68 14.61 1.68 11.56
CA PRO A 68 15.76 2.29 10.92
C PRO A 68 16.97 2.30 11.88
N LYS A 69 18.16 2.08 11.33
CA LYS A 69 19.42 2.13 12.08
C LYS A 69 19.86 3.59 12.24
N LYS A 70 20.29 3.95 13.45
CA LYS A 70 20.82 5.29 13.75
C LYS A 70 22.00 5.62 12.82
N GLY A 71 22.01 6.83 12.27
CA GLY A 71 23.10 7.33 11.40
C GLY A 71 23.00 6.92 9.93
N MET A 72 21.93 6.23 9.52
CA MET A 72 21.69 5.84 8.13
C MET A 72 20.63 6.74 7.47
N LEU A 73 20.77 6.94 6.16
CA LEU A 73 19.78 7.62 5.33
C LEU A 73 18.88 6.57 4.64
N TYR A 74 17.58 6.84 4.60
CA TYR A 74 16.57 5.97 4.00
C TYR A 74 15.70 6.75 3.03
N SER A 75 15.37 6.12 1.90
CA SER A 75 14.34 6.59 0.97
C SER A 75 13.19 5.60 0.99
N PHE A 76 11.97 6.11 1.14
CA PHE A 76 10.76 5.31 1.08
C PHE A 76 10.01 5.67 -0.20
N THR A 77 9.71 4.67 -1.02
CA THR A 77 8.96 4.81 -2.27
C THR A 77 7.77 3.86 -2.26
N ALA A 78 6.64 4.33 -2.80
CA ALA A 78 5.40 3.57 -2.83
C ALA A 78 4.53 4.04 -3.99
N TRP A 79 3.73 3.10 -4.51
CA TRP A 79 2.74 3.35 -5.55
C TRP A 79 1.35 3.37 -4.91
N PHE A 80 0.61 4.44 -5.14
CA PHE A 80 -0.76 4.56 -4.68
C PHE A 80 -1.68 4.90 -5.85
N GLN A 81 -2.83 4.25 -5.88
CA GLN A 81 -3.92 4.62 -6.75
C GLN A 81 -5.10 5.05 -5.88
N LEU A 82 -5.66 6.21 -6.19
CA LEU A 82 -6.93 6.64 -5.64
C LEU A 82 -8.02 6.05 -6.52
N SER A 83 -8.90 5.23 -5.94
CA SER A 83 -10.16 4.91 -6.59
C SER A 83 -11.11 6.09 -6.37
N GLU A 84 -11.59 6.71 -7.44
CA GLU A 84 -12.75 7.59 -7.35
C GLU A 84 -13.94 6.72 -6.91
N VAL A 85 -14.40 6.93 -5.68
CA VAL A 85 -15.80 6.69 -5.39
C VAL A 85 -16.48 7.90 -6.01
N SER A 86 -17.24 7.70 -7.10
CA SER A 86 -18.18 8.74 -7.50
C SER A 86 -19.01 9.04 -6.26
N ASP A 87 -18.99 10.27 -5.77
CA ASP A 87 -19.94 10.73 -4.77
C ASP A 87 -21.33 10.53 -5.38
N THR A 88 -21.93 9.36 -5.15
CA THR A 88 -23.33 9.13 -5.45
C THR A 88 -24.09 9.82 -4.33
N VAL A 89 -24.33 11.12 -4.54
CA VAL A 89 -25.37 11.90 -3.84
C VAL A 89 -26.54 12.07 -4.80
#